data_AF-A0A831WYY9-F1
#
_entry.id   AF-A0A831WYY9-F1
#
_cell.length_a   1.000
_cell.length_b   1.000
_cell.length_c   1.000
_cell.angle_alpha   90.00
_cell.angle_beta   90.00
_cell.angle_gamma   90.00
#
_symmetry.space_group_name_H-M   'P 1'
#
loop_
_entity.id
_entity.type
_entity.pdbx_description
1 polymer ?
#
loop_
_entity_poly.entity_id
_entity_poly.type
_entity_poly.pdbx_seq_one_letter_code
_entity_poly.pdbx_strand_id
1 'polypeptide(L)'
;MHLVLVYFDPPYESGLYWPVMHLLGEKGLVSIGGTVVCEHYSKLDLLPAYGQLTHYRDVKQGALRSASTFYPNTHLGTAITPLNSLGAKCPQNKFIIIESF
;
A
#
# COMPACT_ATOMS: atom_id res chain seq x y z
N MET A 1 -15.56 -6.55 -2.74
CA MET A 1 -15.35 -5.26 -2.05
C MET A 1 -13.89 -4.91 -2.23
N HIS A 2 -13.56 -3.75 -2.83
CA HIS A 2 -12.18 -3.37 -3.10
C HIS A 2 -11.86 -2.04 -2.40
N LEU A 3 -10.65 -1.96 -1.84
CA LEU A 3 -10.15 -0.84 -1.05
C LEU A 3 -9.45 0.17 -1.94
N VAL A 4 -9.74 1.46 -1.74
CA VAL A 4 -9.08 2.53 -2.51
C VAL A 4 -7.80 2.99 -1.81
N LEU A 5 -7.76 2.88 -0.48
CA LEU A 5 -6.63 3.25 0.35
C LEU A 5 -6.51 2.31 1.56
N VAL A 6 -5.29 1.85 1.85
CA VAL A 6 -4.97 1.05 3.03
C VAL A 6 -3.81 1.70 3.76
N TYR A 7 -4.00 2.01 5.04
CA TYR A 7 -2.92 2.36 5.95
C TYR A 7 -2.58 1.14 6.80
N PHE A 8 -1.31 0.75 6.79
CA PHE A 8 -0.82 -0.41 7.51
C PHE A 8 0.35 0.00 8.40
N ASP A 9 0.11 0.07 9.70
CA ASP A 9 1.07 0.42 10.75
C ASP A 9 1.10 -0.70 11.81
N PRO A 10 1.68 -1.88 11.46
CA PRO A 10 1.79 -2.99 12.39
C PRO A 10 2.85 -2.70 13.46
N PRO A 11 2.85 -3.44 14.58
CA PRO A 11 3.87 -3.25 15.59
C PRO A 11 5.20 -3.63 14.98
N TYR A 12 6.24 -2.89 15.31
CA TYR A 12 7.56 -3.25 14.83
C TYR A 12 7.95 -4.65 15.30
N GLU A 13 8.72 -5.37 14.47
CA GLU A 13 9.19 -6.74 14.74
C GLU A 13 8.06 -7.78 14.93
N SER A 14 6.79 -7.43 14.65
CA SER A 14 5.63 -8.33 14.78
C SER A 14 5.60 -9.50 13.80
N GLY A 15 6.42 -9.48 12.75
CA GLY A 15 6.36 -10.43 11.63
C GLY A 15 5.13 -10.27 10.74
N LEU A 16 4.30 -9.24 10.93
CA LEU A 16 3.04 -9.04 10.18
C LEU A 16 3.24 -8.43 8.79
N TYR A 17 4.38 -7.80 8.51
CA TYR A 17 4.66 -7.11 7.26
C TYR A 17 4.42 -7.99 6.03
N TRP A 18 5.12 -9.12 5.96
CA TRP A 18 5.03 -10.04 4.83
C TRP A 18 3.62 -10.64 4.65
N PRO A 19 3.00 -11.30 5.66
CA PRO A 19 1.73 -11.98 5.46
C PRO A 19 0.58 -11.03 5.08
N VAL A 20 0.53 -9.83 5.66
CA VAL A 20 -0.53 -8.86 5.35
C VAL A 20 -0.33 -8.26 3.96
N MET A 21 0.88 -7.81 3.63
CA MET A 21 1.19 -7.25 2.31
C MET A 21 0.99 -8.29 1.20
N HIS A 22 1.40 -9.54 1.44
CA HIS A 22 1.20 -10.65 0.52
C HIS A 22 -0.30 -10.94 0.32
N LEU A 23 -1.10 -10.98 1.39
CA LEU A 23 -2.55 -11.18 1.29
C LEU A 23 -3.23 -10.05 0.49
N LEU A 24 -2.87 -8.79 0.77
CA LEU A 24 -3.40 -7.63 0.05
C LEU A 24 -3.12 -7.71 -1.46
N GLY A 25 -1.90 -8.14 -1.81
CA GLY A 25 -1.46 -8.23 -3.20
C GLY A 25 -1.92 -9.48 -3.95
N GLU A 26 -2.05 -10.63 -3.28
CA GLU A 26 -2.56 -11.86 -3.92
C GLU A 26 -4.07 -11.84 -4.11
N LYS A 27 -4.81 -11.36 -3.10
CA LYS A 27 -6.28 -11.44 -3.12
C LYS A 27 -6.94 -10.30 -3.92
N GLY A 28 -6.15 -9.37 -4.48
CA GLY A 28 -6.68 -8.23 -5.23
C GLY A 28 -7.62 -7.36 -4.40
N LEU A 29 -7.36 -7.24 -3.09
CA LEU A 29 -8.22 -6.51 -2.16
C LEU A 29 -8.14 -4.99 -2.38
N VAL A 30 -7.05 -4.53 -3.00
CA VAL A 30 -6.83 -3.13 -3.37
C VAL A 30 -7.30 -2.91 -4.80
N SER A 31 -8.14 -1.90 -5.00
CA SER A 31 -8.66 -1.50 -6.30
C SER A 31 -7.54 -1.13 -7.27
N ILE A 32 -7.78 -1.28 -8.58
CA ILE A 32 -6.90 -0.69 -9.60
C ILE A 32 -6.83 0.83 -9.35
N GLY A 33 -5.61 1.37 -9.26
CA GLY A 33 -5.35 2.77 -8.89
C GLY A 33 -5.46 3.07 -7.38
N GLY A 34 -5.82 2.08 -6.57
CA GLY A 34 -5.77 2.15 -5.11
C GLY A 34 -4.35 2.12 -4.57
N THR A 35 -4.18 2.47 -3.30
CA THR A 35 -2.85 2.63 -2.68
C THR A 35 -2.77 1.89 -1.35
N VAL A 36 -1.60 1.32 -1.06
CA VAL A 36 -1.24 0.84 0.28
C VAL A 36 -0.08 1.68 0.80
N VAL A 37 -0.23 2.26 1.98
CA VAL A 37 0.84 2.94 2.70
C VAL A 37 1.19 2.07 3.90
N CYS A 38 2.38 1.48 3.87
CA CYS A 38 2.90 0.65 4.94
C CYS A 38 3.96 1.44 5.71
N GLU A 39 3.77 1.56 7.01
CA GLU A 39 4.78 2.08 7.89
C GLU A 39 5.64 0.97 8.48
N HIS A 40 6.95 1.18 8.53
CA HIS A 40 7.91 0.22 9.05
C HIS A 40 9.14 0.92 9.63
N TYR A 41 10.00 0.13 10.29
CA TYR A 41 11.32 0.59 10.69
C TYR A 41 12.16 1.01 9.48
N SER A 42 12.84 2.15 9.59
CA SER A 42 13.71 2.71 8.54
C SER A 42 14.87 1.82 8.11
N LYS A 43 15.24 0.83 8.93
CA LYS A 43 16.28 -0.18 8.68
C LYS A 43 15.72 -1.49 8.10
N LEU A 44 14.40 -1.65 8.11
CA LEU A 44 13.73 -2.78 7.47
C LEU A 44 13.44 -2.40 6.02
N ASP A 45 14.05 -3.09 5.08
CA ASP A 45 13.71 -2.96 3.68
C ASP A 45 12.53 -3.88 3.37
N LEU A 46 11.40 -3.30 2.93
CA LEU A 46 10.28 -4.09 2.41
C LEU A 46 10.62 -4.60 1.00
N LEU A 47 9.94 -5.68 0.60
CA LEU A 47 10.15 -6.24 -0.74
C LEU A 47 9.66 -5.25 -1.81
N PRO A 48 10.30 -5.23 -3.00
CA PRO A 48 9.89 -4.36 -4.09
C PRO A 48 8.50 -4.72 -4.65
N ALA A 49 7.99 -5.93 -4.38
CA ALA A 49 6.65 -6.34 -4.76
C ALA A 49 6.07 -7.41 -3.82
N TYR A 50 4.74 -7.43 -3.72
CA TYR A 50 3.95 -8.43 -3.01
C TYR A 50 2.75 -8.81 -3.89
N GLY A 51 2.83 -9.95 -4.60
CA GLY A 51 1.77 -10.34 -5.55
C GLY A 51 1.56 -9.26 -6.61
N GLN A 52 0.35 -8.70 -6.68
CA GLN A 52 0.07 -7.58 -7.59
C GLN A 52 0.50 -6.21 -7.05
N LEU A 53 0.92 -6.06 -5.80
CA LEU A 53 1.39 -4.77 -5.29
C LEU A 53 2.85 -4.54 -5.67
N THR A 54 3.16 -3.37 -6.21
CA THR A 54 4.52 -2.93 -6.52
C THR A 54 4.87 -1.69 -5.73
N HIS A 55 6.08 -1.70 -5.17
CA HIS A 55 6.65 -0.57 -4.44
C HIS A 55 6.85 0.62 -5.38
N TYR A 56 6.49 1.81 -4.91
CA TYR A 56 6.60 3.04 -5.69
C TYR A 56 7.51 4.07 -5.04
N ARG A 57 7.39 4.25 -3.72
CA ARG A 57 8.06 5.36 -3.04
C ARG A 57 8.24 5.07 -1.56
N ASP A 58 9.38 5.51 -1.04
CA ASP A 58 9.65 5.64 0.38
C ASP A 58 9.68 7.09 0.84
N VAL A 59 9.18 7.32 2.05
CA VAL A 59 9.36 8.56 2.79
C VAL A 59 9.95 8.22 4.16
N LYS A 60 11.20 8.64 4.40
CA LYS A 60 11.84 8.50 5.71
C LYS A 60 11.39 9.63 6.64
N GLN A 61 11.02 9.27 7.87
CA GLN A 61 10.62 10.19 8.92
C GLN A 61 11.54 10.00 10.13
N GLY A 62 12.54 10.87 10.26
CA GLY A 62 13.57 10.74 11.28
C GLY A 62 14.42 9.48 11.10
N ALA A 63 15.04 9.01 12.20
CA ALA A 63 15.99 7.90 12.15
C ALA A 63 15.34 6.51 12.17
N LEU A 64 14.07 6.41 12.60
CA LEU A 64 13.44 5.12 12.91
C LEU A 64 12.23 4.78 12.04
N ARG A 65 11.52 5.76 11.48
CA ARG A 65 10.23 5.52 10.81
C ARG A 65 10.38 5.68 9.30
N SER A 66 9.75 4.83 8.52
CA SER A 66 9.67 4.94 7.06
C SER A 66 8.29 4.50 6.60
N ALA A 67 7.74 5.23 5.63
CA ALA A 67 6.48 4.90 4.98
C ALA A 67 6.75 4.51 3.54
N SER A 68 6.47 3.24 3.22
CA SER A 68 6.52 2.67 1.87
C SER A 68 5.14 2.73 1.23
N THR A 69 5.07 3.23 -0.01
CA THR A 69 3.83 3.30 -0.79
C THR A 69 3.84 2.25 -1.89
N PHE A 70 2.73 1.53 -2.04
CA PHE A 70 2.52 0.49 -3.05
C PHE A 70 1.24 0.73 -3.85
N TYR A 71 1.26 0.34 -5.12
CA TYR A 71 0.11 0.35 -6.01
C TYR A 71 -0.09 -1.04 -6.63
N PRO A 72 -1.34 -1.46 -6.91
CA PRO A 72 -1.57 -2.63 -7.72
C PRO A 72 -1.03 -2.45 -9.14
N ASN A 73 -0.33 -3.47 -9.64
CA ASN A 73 0.03 -3.64 -11.03
C ASN A 73 -1.25 -3.67 -11.85
N THR A 74 -1.42 -2.66 -12.68
CA THR A 74 -2.37 -2.73 -13.78
C THR A 74 -1.90 -3.84 -14.71
N HIS A 75 -2.59 -4.99 -14.69
CA HIS A 75 -2.52 -5.91 -15.84
C HIS A 75 -2.93 -5.09 -17.07
N LEU A 76 -2.03 -5.03 -18.07
CA LEU A 76 -2.14 -4.34 -19.36
C LEU A 76 -1.75 -2.85 -19.38
N GLY A 77 -0.47 -2.59 -19.67
CA GLY A 77 -0.05 -1.73 -20.79
C GLY A 77 -0.62 -0.31 -20.94
N THR A 78 -1.23 0.29 -19.91
CA THR A 78 -1.88 1.59 -20.02
C THR A 78 -1.32 2.51 -18.96
N ALA A 79 -0.75 3.63 -19.43
CA ALA A 79 -0.10 4.65 -18.62
C ALA A 79 -0.96 5.06 -17.41
N ILE A 80 -0.39 4.90 -16.22
CA ILE A 80 -0.91 5.47 -14.97
C ILE A 80 -1.04 6.98 -15.13
N THR A 81 -2.28 7.49 -15.19
CA THR A 81 -2.52 8.91 -15.01
C THR A 81 -2.59 9.16 -13.49
N PRO A 82 -1.76 10.05 -12.93
CA PRO A 82 -1.78 10.32 -11.49
C PRO A 82 -3.18 10.79 -11.06
N LEU A 83 -3.62 10.32 -9.89
CA LEU A 83 -4.96 10.52 -9.31
C LEU A 83 -5.40 12.01 -9.28
N ASN A 84 -4.46 12.94 -9.41
CA ASN A 84 -4.69 14.39 -9.48
C ASN A 84 -5.40 14.86 -10.78
N SER A 85 -5.61 13.98 -11.78
CA SER A 85 -6.10 14.34 -13.12
C SER A 85 -7.53 13.89 -13.44
N LEU A 86 -8.13 13.03 -12.63
CA LEU A 86 -9.49 12.54 -12.85
C LEU A 86 -10.37 13.01 -11.69
N GLY A 87 -11.30 13.91 -12.00
CA GLY A 87 -12.43 14.29 -11.14
C GLY A 87 -13.41 13.12 -10.93
N ALA A 88 -12.91 11.95 -10.56
CA ALA A 88 -13.70 10.77 -10.27
C ALA A 88 -14.33 10.93 -8.89
N LYS A 89 -15.64 11.21 -8.88
CA LYS A 89 -16.50 10.96 -7.71
C LYS A 89 -16.41 9.47 -7.38
N CYS A 90 -15.53 9.10 -6.46
CA CYS A 90 -15.38 7.73 -5.99
C CYS A 90 -16.58 7.39 -5.08
N PRO A 91 -17.34 6.32 -5.35
CA PRO A 91 -18.48 5.95 -4.53
C PRO A 91 -17.97 5.36 -3.21
N GLN A 92 -18.24 6.03 -2.10
CA GLN A 92 -17.91 5.63 -0.72
C GLN A 92 -16.43 5.22 -0.55
N ASN A 93 -15.56 6.20 -0.25
CA ASN A 93 -14.15 5.95 0.10
C ASN A 93 -14.03 4.92 1.24
N LYS A 94 -13.76 3.67 0.89
CA LYS A 94 -13.48 2.59 1.84
C LYS A 94 -11.99 2.59 2.10
N PHE A 95 -11.60 3.05 3.29
CA PHE A 95 -10.25 2.98 3.81
C PHE A 95 -10.22 2.01 5.00
N ILE A 96 -9.09 1.35 5.19
CA ILE A 96 -8.82 0.56 6.39
C ILE A 96 -7.50 1.07 6.97
N ILE A 97 -7.51 1.27 8.29
CA ILE A 97 -6.31 1.52 9.06
C ILE A 97 -6.08 0.28 9.91
N ILE A 98 -4.89 -0.31 9.78
CA ILE A 98 -4.45 -1.43 10.60
C ILE A 98 -3.37 -0.85 11.51
N GLU A 99 -3.75 -0.46 12.73
CA GLU A 99 -2.82 0.08 13.74
C GLU A 99 -2.60 -0.93 14.86
N SER A 100 -1.53 -0.67 15.60
CA SER A 100 -1.18 -1.38 16.84
C SER A 100 -1.68 -0.57 18.02
N PHE A 101 -2.55 -1.15 18.84
CA PHE A 101 -2.93 -0.57 20.15
C PHE A 101 -1.82 -0.77 21.18
#